data_AF-A0A2S9TD15-F1
#
_entry.id   AF-A0A2S9TD15-F1
#
_cell.length_a   1.000
_cell.length_b   1.000
_cell.length_c   1.000
_cell.angle_alpha   90.00
_cell.angle_beta   90.00
_cell.angle_gamma   90.00
#
_symmetry.space_group_name_H-M   'P 1'
#
loop_
_entity.id
_entity.type
_entity.pdbx_description
1 polymer ?
#
loop_
_entity_poly.entity_id
_entity_poly.type
_entity_poly.pdbx_seq_one_letter_code
_entity_poly.pdbx_strand_id
1 'polypeptide(L)'
;MNKYDKISKITTFDNQIIGQDKLYDMMLNALIIKYGLILTSAQVAEVLAISTRTLDERRKSGYDCPQYVEGKGRHIYYPAQKVVEYQLIKSNNCIKTLLYS
;
A
#
# COMPACT_ATOMS: atom_id res chain seq x y z
N MET A 1 7.49 -2.34 34.58
CA MET A 1 8.02 -2.03 33.24
C MET A 1 6.86 -2.08 32.28
N ASN A 2 6.33 -0.92 31.89
CA ASN A 2 5.01 -0.80 31.28
C ASN A 2 5.08 -1.19 29.80
N LYS A 3 4.07 -1.88 29.26
CA LYS A 3 4.07 -2.33 27.85
C LYS A 3 4.24 -1.16 26.87
N TYR A 4 3.81 0.03 27.29
CA TYR A 4 3.97 1.31 26.62
C TYR A 4 5.43 1.76 26.46
N ASP A 5 6.32 1.40 27.40
CA ASP A 5 7.76 1.76 27.36
C ASP A 5 8.54 0.97 26.30
N LYS A 6 7.97 -0.14 25.78
CA LYS A 6 8.53 -0.87 24.64
C LYS A 6 8.01 -0.36 23.30
N ILE A 7 6.81 0.23 23.27
CA ILE A 7 6.20 0.77 22.05
C ILE A 7 6.82 2.14 21.71
N SER A 8 7.22 2.92 22.73
CA SER A 8 7.98 4.17 22.56
C SER A 8 9.38 3.98 21.92
N LYS A 9 9.85 2.74 21.76
CA LYS A 9 11.05 2.38 20.98
C LYS A 9 10.78 2.07 19.52
N ILE A 10 9.54 2.18 19.04
CA ILE A 10 9.29 2.43 17.60
C ILE A 10 9.65 3.90 17.41
N THR A 11 10.96 4.13 17.32
CA THR A 11 11.62 5.42 17.34
C THR A 11 11.15 6.25 16.16
N THR A 12 10.28 7.22 16.42
CA THR A 12 9.95 8.28 15.48
C THR A 12 11.02 9.35 15.59
N PHE A 13 11.82 9.52 14.53
CA PHE A 13 12.48 10.80 14.24
C PHE A 13 11.64 11.46 13.15
N ASP A 14 11.16 12.69 13.38
CA ASP A 14 10.37 13.48 12.42
C ASP A 14 9.12 12.79 11.82
N ASN A 15 8.31 12.13 12.64
CA ASN A 15 7.05 11.48 12.21
C ASN A 15 7.22 10.36 11.14
N GLN A 16 8.44 9.93 10.82
CA GLN A 16 8.69 8.75 10.00
C GLN A 16 8.89 7.51 10.87
N ILE A 17 8.21 6.42 10.51
CA ILE A 17 8.44 5.12 11.14
C ILE A 17 9.77 4.59 10.62
N ILE A 18 10.74 4.40 11.51
CA ILE A 18 12.03 3.80 11.14
C ILE A 18 11.80 2.46 10.44
N GLY A 19 12.34 2.34 9.23
CA GLY A 19 12.23 1.15 8.39
C GLY A 19 11.18 1.24 7.27
N GLN A 20 10.48 2.37 7.12
CA GLN A 20 9.53 2.56 6.02
C GLN A 20 10.18 2.43 4.64
N ASP A 21 11.41 2.94 4.46
CA ASP A 21 12.16 2.79 3.20
C ASP A 21 12.53 1.32 2.93
N LYS A 22 12.99 0.60 3.96
CA LYS A 22 13.27 -0.84 3.84
C LYS A 22 12.02 -1.65 3.52
N LEU A 23 10.89 -1.28 4.11
CA LEU A 23 9.60 -1.91 3.84
C LEU A 23 9.14 -1.60 2.40
N TYR A 24 9.29 -0.35 1.94
CA TYR A 24 9.04 0.04 0.56
C TYR A 24 9.86 -0.82 -0.41
N ASP A 25 11.18 -0.90 -0.22
CA ASP A 25 12.08 -1.67 -1.09
C ASP A 25 11.72 -3.15 -1.10
N MET A 26 11.40 -3.72 0.08
CA MET A 26 11.01 -5.11 0.20
C MET A 26 9.69 -5.41 -0.52
N MET A 27 8.68 -4.56 -0.35
CA MET A 27 7.38 -4.70 -1.00
C MET A 27 7.49 -4.49 -2.52
N LEU A 28 8.25 -3.49 -2.95
CA LEU A 28 8.47 -3.19 -4.36
C LEU A 28 9.19 -4.36 -5.04
N ASN A 29 10.26 -4.86 -4.45
CA ASN A 29 11.00 -5.99 -4.98
C ASN A 29 10.11 -7.25 -5.06
N ALA A 30 9.29 -7.52 -4.03
CA ALA A 30 8.36 -8.63 -4.05
C ALA A 30 7.32 -8.52 -5.19
N LEU A 31 6.75 -7.33 -5.42
CA LEU A 31 5.83 -7.12 -6.54
C LEU A 31 6.51 -7.25 -7.90
N ILE A 32 7.73 -6.70 -8.05
CA ILE A 32 8.50 -6.78 -9.30
C ILE A 32 8.83 -8.23 -9.63
N ILE A 33 9.28 -9.01 -8.65
CA ILE A 33 9.60 -10.44 -8.84
C ILE A 33 8.35 -11.23 -9.24
N LYS A 34 7.19 -10.95 -8.63
CA LYS A 34 5.95 -11.71 -8.88
C LYS A 34 5.23 -11.31 -10.17
N TYR A 35 5.18 -10.02 -10.49
CA TYR A 35 4.31 -9.49 -11.55
C TYR A 35 5.00 -8.54 -12.54
N GLY A 36 6.23 -8.09 -12.25
CA GLY A 36 6.90 -7.05 -13.02
C GLY A 36 6.52 -5.62 -12.58
N LEU A 37 6.84 -4.64 -13.42
CA LEU A 37 6.70 -3.21 -13.08
C LEU A 37 5.26 -2.69 -13.18
N ILE A 38 4.39 -3.36 -13.92
CA ILE A 38 3.01 -2.94 -14.17
C ILE A 38 2.06 -4.09 -13.85
N LEU A 39 1.10 -3.81 -12.96
CA LEU A 39 0.08 -4.76 -12.54
C LEU A 39 -1.24 -4.47 -13.24
N THR A 40 -1.99 -5.52 -13.54
CA THR A 40 -3.39 -5.48 -13.98
C THR A 40 -4.34 -5.31 -12.78
N SER A 41 -5.59 -4.93 -13.03
CA SER A 41 -6.62 -4.82 -11.97
C SER A 41 -6.80 -6.12 -11.17
N ALA A 42 -6.66 -7.29 -11.80
CA ALA A 42 -6.76 -8.58 -11.12
C ALA A 42 -5.62 -8.78 -10.12
N GLN A 43 -4.39 -8.50 -10.54
CA GLN A 43 -3.20 -8.62 -9.69
C GLN A 43 -3.22 -7.61 -8.54
N VAL A 44 -3.66 -6.36 -8.79
CA VAL A 44 -3.82 -5.37 -7.71
C VAL A 44 -4.91 -5.80 -6.73
N ALA A 45 -6.04 -6.31 -7.21
CA ALA A 45 -7.09 -6.80 -6.31
C ALA A 45 -6.58 -7.94 -5.41
N GLU A 46 -5.76 -8.85 -5.94
CA GLU A 46 -5.08 -9.90 -5.16
C GLU A 46 -4.14 -9.30 -4.10
N VAL A 47 -3.27 -8.35 -4.49
CA VAL A 47 -2.32 -7.69 -3.57
C VAL A 47 -3.02 -6.92 -2.46
N LEU A 48 -4.18 -6.32 -2.76
CA LEU A 48 -4.99 -5.57 -1.79
C LEU A 48 -5.96 -6.47 -1.01
N ALA A 49 -6.01 -7.78 -1.31
CA ALA A 49 -6.95 -8.74 -0.74
C ALA A 49 -8.43 -8.30 -0.84
N ILE A 50 -8.83 -7.77 -2.00
CA ILE A 50 -10.21 -7.34 -2.30
C ILE A 50 -10.69 -7.96 -3.61
N SER A 51 -11.99 -7.84 -3.88
CA SER A 51 -12.53 -8.22 -5.19
C SER A 51 -12.14 -7.20 -6.26
N THR A 52 -12.00 -7.65 -7.51
CA THR A 52 -11.81 -6.77 -8.67
C THR A 52 -12.97 -5.78 -8.84
N ARG A 53 -14.20 -6.20 -8.49
CA ARG A 53 -15.38 -5.32 -8.45
C ARG A 53 -15.20 -4.18 -7.46
N THR A 54 -14.75 -4.48 -6.24
CA THR A 54 -14.48 -3.47 -5.21
C THR A 54 -13.40 -2.50 -5.68
N LEU A 55 -12.33 -2.98 -6.32
CA LEU A 55 -11.29 -2.11 -6.88
C LEU A 55 -11.85 -1.19 -7.97
N ASP A 56 -12.70 -1.71 -8.86
CA ASP A 56 -13.32 -0.91 -9.92
C ASP A 56 -14.32 0.14 -9.37
N GLU A 57 -15.10 -0.20 -8.34
CA GLU A 57 -15.98 0.74 -7.64
C GLU A 57 -15.19 1.88 -6.99
N ARG A 58 -14.08 1.56 -6.30
CA ARG A 58 -13.16 2.55 -5.69
C ARG A 58 -12.48 3.43 -6.74
N ARG A 59 -12.08 2.86 -7.87
CA ARG A 59 -11.52 3.60 -8.99
C ARG A 59 -12.55 4.59 -9.56
N LYS A 60 -13.78 4.13 -9.81
CA LYS A 60 -14.87 4.97 -10.35
C LYS A 60 -15.28 6.09 -9.40
N SER A 61 -15.25 5.85 -8.09
CA SER A 61 -15.54 6.90 -7.10
C SER A 61 -14.37 7.87 -6.89
N GLY A 62 -13.18 7.55 -7.40
CA GLY A 62 -11.96 8.34 -7.17
C GLY A 62 -11.46 8.26 -5.73
N TYR A 63 -11.95 7.32 -4.94
CA TYR A 63 -11.66 7.20 -3.52
C TYR A 63 -11.07 5.84 -3.18
N ASP A 64 -10.03 5.84 -2.35
CA ASP A 64 -9.39 4.64 -1.81
C ASP A 64 -8.84 3.66 -2.88
N CYS A 65 -8.24 4.20 -3.95
CA CYS A 65 -7.64 3.43 -5.03
C CYS A 65 -6.16 3.80 -5.22
N PRO A 66 -5.25 2.85 -5.50
CA PRO A 66 -3.91 3.18 -5.94
C PRO A 66 -3.94 4.00 -7.24
N GLN A 67 -2.93 4.84 -7.45
CA GLN A 67 -2.77 5.55 -8.72
C GLN A 67 -2.57 4.55 -9.86
N TYR A 68 -3.17 4.87 -11.01
CA TYR A 68 -3.19 4.03 -12.18
C TYR A 68 -2.96 4.86 -13.44
N VAL A 69 -2.64 4.18 -14.53
CA VAL A 69 -2.59 4.74 -15.88
C VAL A 69 -3.62 4.06 -16.75
N GLU A 70 -4.29 4.86 -17.58
CA GLU A 70 -5.25 4.36 -18.55
C GLU A 70 -4.50 3.94 -19.82
N GLY A 71 -4.72 2.70 -20.24
CA GLY A 71 -4.21 2.19 -21.50
C GLY A 71 -5.15 2.47 -22.67
N LYS A 72 -4.78 2.00 -23.86
CA LYS A 72 -5.72 1.97 -24.99
C LYS A 72 -6.94 1.11 -24.63
N GLY A 73 -8.14 1.61 -24.92
CA GLY A 73 -9.39 0.90 -24.64
C GLY A 73 -9.79 0.95 -23.16
N ARG A 74 -10.26 -0.17 -22.59
CA ARG A 74 -10.70 -0.27 -21.19
C ARG A 74 -9.64 -0.86 -20.26
N HIS A 75 -8.37 -0.87 -20.69
CA HIS A 75 -7.28 -1.44 -19.89
C HIS A 75 -6.80 -0.43 -18.86
N ILE A 76 -6.73 -0.87 -17.60
CA ILE A 76 -6.22 -0.10 -16.47
C ILE A 76 -4.97 -0.78 -15.96
N TYR A 77 -3.91 0.00 -15.77
CA TYR A 77 -2.59 -0.48 -15.39
C TYR A 77 -2.11 0.24 -14.13
N TYR A 78 -1.49 -0.49 -13.21
CA TYR A 78 -1.06 0.02 -11.93
C TYR A 78 0.46 -0.16 -11.79
N PRO A 79 1.25 0.92 -11.82
CA PRO A 79 2.68 0.82 -11.57
C PRO A 79 2.94 0.24 -10.17
N ALA A 80 3.89 -0.70 -10.07
CA ALA A 80 4.19 -1.40 -8.82
C ALA A 80 4.51 -0.42 -7.68
N GLN A 81 5.26 0.65 -7.96
CA GLN A 81 5.58 1.71 -7.00
C GLN A 81 4.31 2.34 -6.40
N LYS A 82 3.32 2.65 -7.24
CA LYS A 82 2.06 3.28 -6.81
C LYS A 82 1.19 2.35 -5.98
N VAL A 83 1.26 1.04 -6.23
CA VAL A 83 0.60 0.04 -5.38
C VAL A 83 1.26 -0.05 -4.00
N VAL A 84 2.60 -0.01 -3.94
CA VAL A 84 3.34 -0.02 -2.67
C VAL A 84 3.10 1.26 -1.87
N GLU A 85 3.20 2.44 -2.52
CA GLU A 85 2.90 3.73 -1.88
C GLU A 85 1.51 3.71 -1.22
N TYR A 86 0.49 3.21 -1.94
CA TYR A 86 -0.86 3.06 -1.40
C TYR A 86 -0.91 2.14 -0.17
N GLN A 87 -0.26 0.98 -0.22
CA GLN A 87 -0.23 0.04 0.91
C GLN A 87 0.50 0.62 2.13
N LEU A 88 1.58 1.38 1.93
CA LEU A 88 2.27 2.05 3.03
C LEU A 88 1.40 3.09 3.72
N ILE A 89 0.62 3.87 2.95
CA ILE A 89 -0.38 4.80 3.53
C ILE A 89 -1.39 4.04 4.41
N LYS A 90 -1.87 2.89 3.94
CA LYS A 90 -2.79 2.04 4.72
C LYS A 90 -2.13 1.48 5.97
N SER A 91 -0.90 0.99 5.87
CA SER A 91 -0.12 0.48 7.01
C SER A 91 0.07 1.55 8.09
N ASN A 92 0.37 2.79 7.70
CA ASN A 92 0.53 3.91 8.65
C ASN A 92 -0.78 4.21 9.39
N ASN A 93 -1.93 4.09 8.72
CA ASN A 93 -3.23 4.26 9.37
C ASN A 93 -3.51 3.15 10.39
N CYS A 94 -3.15 1.90 10.09
CA CYS A 94 -3.29 0.79 11.04
C CYS A 94 -2.48 1.03 12.33
N ILE A 95 -1.25 1.54 12.20
CA ILE A 95 -0.40 1.86 13.36
C ILE A 95 -1.01 2.99 14.19
N LYS A 96 -1.52 4.05 13.54
CA LYS A 96 -2.21 5.14 14.24
C LYS A 96 -3.43 4.62 15.00
N THR A 97 -4.23 3.75 14.41
CA THR A 97 -5.38 3.15 15.12
C THR A 97 -4.92 2.42 16.39
N LEU A 98 -3.83 1.66 16.35
CA LEU A 98 -3.32 0.93 17.52
C LEU A 98 -2.73 1.83 18.62
N LEU A 99 -2.22 3.02 18.26
CA LEU A 99 -1.61 3.94 19.22
C LEU A 99 -2.62 4.88 19.89
N TYR A 100 -3.76 5.12 19.24
CA TYR A 100 -4.79 6.04 19.71
C TYR A 100 -6.12 5.35 20.07
N SER A 101 -6.16 4.01 20.06
CA SER A 101 -7.25 3.18 20.61
C SER A 101 -7.00 2.81 22.06
#